data_AF-A0A4W5PN92-F1
#
_entry.id   AF-A0A4W5PN92-F1
#
_cell.length_a   1.000
_cell.length_b   1.000
_cell.length_c   1.000
_cell.angle_alpha   90.00
_cell.angle_beta   90.00
_cell.angle_gamma   90.00
#
_symmetry.space_group_name_H-M   'P 1'
#
loop_
_entity.id
_entity.type
_entity.pdbx_description
1 polymer ?
#
loop_
_entity_poly.entity_id
_entity_poly.type
_entity_poly.pdbx_seq_one_letter_code
_entity_poly.pdbx_strand_id
1 'polypeptide(L)'
;MVTQTELQSSSIPSRRTTISAALHQSGLHGGVARRKPLLSKRHTTARLEFVSKAAADLMAYCDAHIRDDPLIVPMPASENPFREKKLFCTIL
;
A
#
# COMPACT_ATOMS: atom_id res chain seq x y z
N MET A 1 5.43 -19.00 15.35
CA MET A 1 5.71 -19.88 16.51
C MET A 1 6.14 -21.20 15.90
N VAL A 2 7.39 -21.63 16.03
CA VAL A 2 7.83 -22.91 15.48
C VAL A 2 7.28 -24.00 16.40
N THR A 3 6.22 -24.68 15.96
CA THR A 3 5.66 -25.82 16.69
C THR A 3 6.47 -27.06 16.37
N GLN A 4 6.59 -27.99 17.31
CA GLN A 4 7.37 -29.23 17.12
C GLN A 4 6.90 -30.05 15.91
N THR A 5 5.65 -29.87 15.48
CA THR A 5 5.08 -30.49 14.28
C THR A 5 5.70 -29.97 12.98
N GLU A 6 6.14 -28.71 12.93
CA GLU A 6 6.78 -28.12 11.75
C GLU A 6 8.20 -28.67 11.52
N LEU A 7 8.96 -28.90 12.61
CA LEU A 7 10.32 -29.44 12.53
C LEU A 7 10.37 -30.94 12.26
N GLN A 8 9.32 -31.69 12.62
CA GLN A 8 9.18 -33.11 12.27
C GLN A 8 8.93 -33.36 10.78
N SER A 9 8.66 -32.32 9.98
CA SER A 9 8.59 -32.41 8.51
C SER A 9 9.96 -32.39 7.82
N SER A 10 11.03 -32.06 8.56
CA SER A 10 12.41 -32.14 8.04
C SER A 10 12.90 -33.59 8.04
N SER A 11 13.67 -33.97 7.02
CA SER A 11 14.05 -35.35 6.68
C SER A 11 14.96 -36.08 7.69
N ILE A 12 15.18 -35.52 8.88
CA ILE A 12 16.09 -36.06 9.91
C ILE A 12 15.27 -36.65 11.07
N PRO A 13 15.43 -37.95 11.40
CA PRO A 13 14.77 -38.54 12.56
C PRO A 13 15.32 -37.93 13.85
N SER A 14 14.60 -36.98 14.43
CA SER A 14 14.95 -36.34 15.70
C SER A 14 13.89 -36.63 16.75
N ARG A 15 14.32 -37.09 17.94
CA ARG A 15 13.40 -37.35 19.06
C ARG A 15 12.80 -36.04 19.55
N ARG A 16 11.48 -36.05 19.77
CA ARG A 16 10.69 -34.89 20.24
C ARG A 16 11.26 -34.24 21.50
N THR A 17 11.85 -35.05 22.39
CA THR A 17 12.52 -34.60 23.62
C THR A 17 13.77 -33.77 23.33
N THR A 18 14.57 -34.15 22.34
CA THR A 18 15.79 -33.44 21.92
C THR A 18 15.44 -32.08 21.32
N ILE A 19 14.41 -32.02 20.47
CA ILE A 19 13.91 -30.75 19.90
C ILE A 19 13.39 -29.83 21.01
N SER A 20 12.61 -30.36 21.95
CA SER A 20 12.07 -29.59 23.08
C SER A 20 13.19 -29.04 23.97
N ALA A 21 14.18 -29.87 24.31
CA ALA A 21 15.31 -29.48 25.14
C ALA A 21 16.18 -28.42 24.44
N ALA A 22 16.46 -28.57 23.15
CA ALA A 22 17.22 -27.59 22.38
C ALA A 22 16.49 -26.25 22.27
N LEU A 23 15.18 -26.26 21.98
CA LEU A 23 14.36 -25.05 21.93
C LEU A 23 14.25 -24.35 23.30
N HIS A 24 14.22 -25.14 24.38
CA HIS A 24 14.21 -24.61 25.74
C HIS A 24 15.57 -23.99 26.09
N GLN A 25 16.68 -24.67 25.78
CA GLN A 25 18.05 -24.16 25.95
C GLN A 25 18.28 -22.87 25.16
N SER A 26 17.71 -22.76 23.95
CA SER A 26 17.81 -21.56 23.13
C SER A 26 16.79 -20.47 23.48
N GLY A 27 15.93 -20.68 24.50
CA GLY A 27 14.90 -19.73 24.92
C GLY A 27 13.79 -19.48 23.88
N LEU A 28 13.68 -20.36 22.88
CA LEU A 28 12.69 -20.27 21.80
C LEU A 28 11.41 -21.06 22.11
N HIS A 29 11.46 -21.95 23.10
CA HIS A 29 10.30 -22.70 23.56
C HIS A 29 9.30 -21.78 24.27
N GLY A 30 8.12 -21.56 23.68
CA GLY A 30 7.06 -20.73 24.26
C GLY A 30 7.28 -19.22 24.15
N GLY A 31 8.36 -18.77 23.52
CA GLY A 31 8.61 -17.35 23.27
C GLY A 31 7.71 -16.79 22.17
N VAL A 32 6.87 -15.81 22.49
CA VAL A 32 6.17 -14.99 21.49
C VAL A 32 6.99 -13.75 21.24
N ALA A 33 7.28 -13.44 19.97
CA ALA A 33 7.95 -12.19 19.61
C ALA A 33 7.15 -11.02 20.20
N ARG A 34 7.75 -10.29 21.14
CA ARG A 34 7.11 -9.15 21.79
C ARG A 34 7.06 -7.99 20.79
N ARG A 35 6.03 -7.98 19.94
CA ARG A 35 5.77 -6.89 19.00
C ARG A 35 5.29 -5.67 19.78
N LYS A 36 6.22 -4.91 20.33
CA LYS A 36 5.95 -3.55 20.75
C LYS A 36 5.85 -2.72 19.46
N PRO A 37 4.69 -2.09 19.17
CA PRO A 37 4.59 -1.23 18.01
C PRO A 37 5.57 -0.07 18.15
N LEU A 38 6.16 0.37 17.02
CA LEU A 38 7.11 1.49 16.99
C LEU A 38 6.48 2.81 17.47
N LEU A 39 5.15 2.89 17.39
CA LEU A 39 4.37 4.08 17.72
C LEU A 39 3.28 3.72 18.73
N SER A 40 3.03 4.62 19.67
CA SER A 40 1.87 4.52 20.55
C SER A 40 0.57 4.60 19.74
N LYS A 41 -0.51 4.00 20.27
CA LYS A 41 -1.85 4.03 19.67
C LYS A 41 -2.27 5.44 19.26
N ARG A 42 -1.99 6.44 20.11
CA ARG A 42 -2.32 7.86 19.85
C ARG A 42 -1.63 8.40 18.60
N HIS A 43 -0.37 8.04 18.37
CA HIS A 43 0.37 8.49 17.19
C HIS A 43 -0.14 7.81 15.93
N THR A 44 -0.45 6.52 16.00
CA THR A 44 -1.02 5.80 14.85
C THR A 44 -2.37 6.39 14.45
N THR A 45 -3.27 6.64 15.40
CA THR A 45 -4.59 7.23 15.10
C THR A 45 -4.47 8.63 14.54
N ALA A 46 -3.68 9.51 15.15
CA ALA A 46 -3.50 10.88 14.67
C ALA A 46 -2.91 10.92 13.25
N ARG A 47 -1.96 10.02 12.93
CA ARG A 47 -1.40 9.91 11.58
C ARG A 47 -2.43 9.44 10.57
N LEU A 48 -3.25 8.46 10.92
CA LEU A 48 -4.31 7.96 10.05
C LEU A 48 -5.38 9.03 9.79
N GLU A 49 -5.80 9.76 10.82
CA GLU A 49 -6.75 10.86 10.69
C GLU A 49 -6.22 11.97 9.79
N PHE A 50 -4.95 12.38 9.99
CA PHE A 50 -4.31 13.38 9.15
C PHE A 50 -4.27 12.99 7.68
N VAL A 51 -3.82 11.76 7.39
CA VAL A 51 -3.76 11.26 6.00
C VAL A 51 -5.16 11.15 5.39
N SER A 52 -6.14 10.66 6.16
CA SER A 52 -7.51 10.53 5.66
C SER A 52 -8.13 11.89 5.33
N LYS A 53 -7.90 12.90 6.18
CA LYS A 53 -8.36 14.27 5.93
C LYS A 53 -7.69 14.88 4.71
N ALA A 54 -6.36 14.78 4.61
CA ALA A 54 -5.62 15.29 3.46
C ALA A 54 -6.04 14.61 2.14
N ALA A 55 -6.29 13.30 2.16
CA ALA A 55 -6.78 12.56 1.00
C ALA A 55 -8.17 13.03 0.58
N ALA A 56 -9.09 13.23 1.53
CA ALA A 56 -10.43 13.75 1.25
C ALA A 56 -10.37 15.18 0.65
N ASP A 57 -9.48 16.03 1.16
CA ASP A 57 -9.32 17.40 0.66
C ASP A 57 -8.76 17.41 -0.77
N LEU A 58 -7.78 16.54 -1.07
CA LEU A 58 -7.26 16.38 -2.43
C LEU A 58 -8.33 15.84 -3.38
N MET A 59 -9.10 14.83 -2.97
CA MET A 59 -10.21 14.32 -3.77
C MET A 59 -11.25 15.40 -4.07
N ALA A 60 -11.68 16.14 -3.05
CA ALA A 60 -12.63 17.24 -3.22
C ALA A 60 -12.11 18.32 -4.18
N TYR A 61 -10.81 18.64 -4.11
CA TYR A 61 -10.19 19.58 -5.04
C TYR A 61 -10.20 19.04 -6.47
N CYS A 62 -9.78 17.79 -6.67
CA CYS A 62 -9.79 17.16 -7.99
C CYS A 62 -11.20 17.09 -8.56
N ASP A 63 -12.19 16.64 -7.79
CA ASP A 63 -13.58 16.54 -8.24
C ASP A 63 -14.18 17.90 -8.63
N ALA A 64 -13.78 18.98 -7.95
CA ALA A 64 -14.21 20.33 -8.28
C ALA A 64 -13.63 20.85 -9.61
N HIS A 65 -12.42 20.41 -10.00
CA HIS A 65 -11.69 20.94 -11.16
C HIS A 65 -11.53 19.94 -12.31
N ILE A 66 -12.01 18.70 -12.17
CA ILE A 66 -11.85 17.64 -13.18
C ILE A 66 -12.45 18.01 -14.53
N ARG A 67 -13.48 18.86 -14.56
CA ARG A 67 -14.14 19.32 -15.78
C ARG A 67 -13.36 20.39 -16.53
N ASP A 68 -12.50 21.12 -15.82
CA ASP A 68 -11.70 22.19 -16.37
C ASP A 68 -10.34 21.69 -16.88
N ASP A 69 -9.99 20.43 -16.58
CA ASP A 69 -8.75 19.80 -17.05
C ASP A 69 -8.92 19.28 -18.49
N PRO A 70 -8.27 19.90 -19.50
CA PRO A 70 -8.35 19.49 -20.91
C PRO A 70 -7.81 18.09 -21.19
N LEU A 71 -6.97 17.55 -20.29
CA LEU A 71 -6.36 16.24 -20.42
C LEU A 71 -7.26 15.12 -19.88
N ILE A 72 -8.16 15.45 -18.95
CA ILE A 72 -9.14 14.50 -18.42
C ILE A 72 -10.46 14.62 -19.19
N VAL A 73 -10.95 15.84 -19.41
CA VAL A 73 -12.12 16.12 -20.25
C VAL A 73 -11.63 16.69 -21.58
N PRO A 74 -11.68 15.90 -22.68
CA PRO A 74 -11.16 16.35 -23.95
C PRO A 74 -11.95 17.53 -24.50
N MET A 75 -11.25 18.61 -24.80
CA MET A 75 -11.83 19.82 -25.39
C MET A 75 -12.25 19.58 -26.84
N PRO A 76 -13.28 20.30 -27.34
CA PRO A 76 -13.63 20.25 -28.73
C PRO A 76 -12.49 20.79 -29.59
N ALA A 77 -12.39 20.25 -30.80
CA ALA A 77 -11.27 20.48 -31.69
C ALA A 77 -11.06 21.98 -32.00
N SER A 78 -12.12 22.77 -32.09
CA SER A 78 -12.06 24.23 -32.33
C SER A 78 -11.41 25.02 -31.19
N GLU A 79 -11.54 24.54 -29.94
CA GLU A 79 -10.98 25.19 -28.75
C GLU A 79 -9.55 24.73 -28.46
N ASN A 80 -9.15 23.58 -29.03
CA ASN A 80 -7.80 23.05 -28.88
C ASN A 80 -6.80 23.91 -29.69
N PRO A 81 -5.88 24.63 -29.03
CA PRO A 81 -4.89 25.49 -29.70
C PRO A 81 -3.86 24.69 -30.50
N PHE A 82 -3.71 23.39 -30.22
CA PHE A 82 -2.80 22.49 -30.93
C PHE A 82 -3.44 21.79 -32.13
N ARG A 83 -4.69 22.12 -32.48
CA ARG A 83 -5.37 21.51 -33.63
C ARG A 83 -4.84 22.05 -34.96
N GLU A 84 -4.79 21.17 -35.96
CA GLU A 84 -4.62 21.55 -37.36
C GLU A 84 -5.69 22.57 -37.80
N LYS A 85 -5.23 23.75 -38.23
CA LYS A 85 -6.09 24.73 -38.89
C LYS A 85 -6.44 24.18 -40.27
N LYS A 86 -7.73 23.83 -40.48
CA LYS A 86 -8.25 23.60 -41.83
C LYS A 86 -8.19 24.94 -42.58
N LEU A 87 -7.10 25.16 -43.30
CA LEU A 87 -7.04 26.18 -44.33
C LEU A 87 -8.01 25.70 -45.42
N PHE A 88 -9.17 26.33 -45.51
CA PHE A 88 -10.04 26.17 -46.67
C PHE A 88 -9.31 26.77 -47.86
N CYS A 89 -8.56 25.93 -48.58
CA CYS A 89 -8.00 26.29 -49.86
C CYS A 89 -9.17 26.26 -50.86
N THR A 90 -9.84 27.40 -51.04
CA THR A 90 -10.57 27.66 -52.28
C THR A 90 -9.51 27.92 -53.33
N ILE A 91 -9.29 26.93 -54.21
CA ILE A 91 -8.60 27.19 -55.47
C ILE A 91 -9.63 27.93 -56.33
N LEU A 92 -9.45 29.25 -56.45
CA LEU A 92 -10.16 30.12 -57.39
C LEU A 92 -9.73 29.83 -58.83
#